data_AF-A0A538TE40-F1
#
_entry.id   AF-A0A538TE40-F1
#
_cell.length_a   1.000
_cell.length_b   1.000
_cell.length_c   1.000
_cell.angle_alpha   90.00
_cell.angle_beta   90.00
_cell.angle_gamma   90.00
#
_symmetry.space_group_name_H-M   'P 1'
#
loop_
_entity.id
_entity.type
_entity.pdbx_description
1 polymer ?
#
loop_
_entity_poly.entity_id
_entity_poly.type
_entity_poly.pdbx_seq_one_letter_code
_entity_poly.pdbx_strand_id
1 'polypeptide(L)'
;MAPRRHTLLFTMGDPAGIGPEILVRTLALRTLRAQARVAAVGDPETIDRAARLARVKLRFRPVDADRFDPRSDAKDGIPLLASTSGTRDGHRDRSHF
;
A
#
# COMPACT_ATOMS: atom_id res chain seq x y z
N MET A 1 -21.08 -7.12 -21.48
CA MET A 1 -20.14 -6.03 -21.15
C MET A 1 -19.58 -6.31 -19.76
N ALA A 2 -18.26 -6.48 -19.59
CA ALA A 2 -17.70 -6.71 -18.25
C ALA A 2 -17.92 -5.47 -17.38
N PRO A 3 -18.35 -5.61 -16.11
CA PRO A 3 -18.61 -4.45 -15.25
C PRO A 3 -17.33 -3.61 -15.07
N ARG A 4 -17.45 -2.28 -15.22
CA ARG A 4 -16.34 -1.36 -14.98
C ARG A 4 -16.01 -1.37 -13.49
N ARG A 5 -14.83 -1.86 -13.15
CA ARG A 5 -14.32 -1.79 -11.77
C ARG A 5 -13.70 -0.42 -11.53
N HIS A 6 -14.24 0.34 -10.59
CA HIS A 6 -13.67 1.63 -10.19
C HIS A 6 -12.36 1.42 -9.44
N THR A 7 -11.49 2.42 -9.49
CA THR A 7 -10.22 2.43 -8.75
C THR A 7 -10.37 3.33 -7.54
N LEU A 8 -10.05 2.80 -6.36
CA LEU A 8 -10.10 3.49 -5.08
C LEU A 8 -8.67 3.61 -4.54
N LEU A 9 -8.23 4.85 -4.32
CA LEU A 9 -6.96 5.15 -3.69
C LEU A 9 -7.23 5.52 -2.22
N PHE A 10 -6.64 4.77 -1.31
CA PHE A 10 -6.78 5.00 0.12
C PHE A 10 -5.53 5.69 0.65
N THR A 11 -5.71 6.78 1.38
CA THR A 11 -4.61 7.40 2.14
C THR A 11 -4.53 6.75 3.52
N MET A 12 -3.31 6.51 4.00
CA MET A 12 -3.07 5.95 5.34
C MET A 12 -3.56 6.90 6.45
N GLY A 13 -3.50 8.21 6.20
CA GLY A 13 -3.75 9.23 7.22
C GLY A 13 -2.55 9.44 8.14
N ASP A 14 -2.81 9.81 9.39
CA ASP A 14 -1.79 10.01 10.42
C ASP A 14 -1.20 8.67 10.90
N PRO A 15 0.13 8.44 10.76
CA PRO A 15 0.81 7.25 11.26
C PRO A 15 0.67 6.99 12.77
N ALA A 16 0.46 8.05 13.57
CA ALA A 16 0.36 7.94 15.03
C ALA A 16 -1.07 7.61 15.51
N GLY A 17 -2.07 7.75 14.64
CA GLY A 17 -3.46 7.43 14.93
C GLY A 17 -3.84 5.98 14.59
N ILE A 18 -5.15 5.70 14.55
CA ILE A 18 -5.70 4.38 14.20
C ILE A 18 -5.97 4.19 12.70
N GLY A 19 -5.67 5.21 11.89
CA GLY A 19 -5.89 5.23 10.44
C GLY A 19 -5.24 4.04 9.72
N PRO A 20 -3.95 3.74 9.96
CA PRO A 20 -3.28 2.58 9.39
C PRO A 20 -4.01 1.25 9.67
N GLU A 21 -4.52 1.02 10.87
CA GLU A 21 -5.23 -0.20 11.24
C GLU A 21 -6.60 -0.31 10.56
N ILE A 22 -7.31 0.81 10.44
CA ILE A 22 -8.58 0.88 9.70
C ILE A 22 -8.33 0.60 8.21
N LEU A 23 -7.28 1.20 7.64
CA LEU A 23 -6.86 1.00 6.25
C LEU A 23 -6.64 -0.49 5.96
N VAL A 24 -5.76 -1.17 6.72
CA VAL A 24 -5.44 -2.57 6.45
C VAL A 24 -6.63 -3.50 6.69
N ARG A 25 -7.51 -3.23 7.66
CA ARG A 25 -8.74 -4.02 7.85
C ARG A 25 -9.70 -3.85 6.67
N THR A 26 -9.86 -2.61 6.19
CA THR A 26 -10.71 -2.29 5.04
C THR A 26 -10.18 -2.97 3.78
N LEU A 27 -8.87 -2.86 3.54
CA LEU A 27 -8.21 -3.50 2.40
C LEU A 27 -8.21 -5.02 2.50
N ALA A 28 -8.35 -5.60 3.69
CA ALA A 28 -8.50 -7.04 3.90
C ALA A 28 -9.89 -7.58 3.49
N LEU A 29 -10.89 -6.73 3.30
CA LEU A 29 -12.23 -7.13 2.85
C LEU A 29 -12.20 -7.66 1.40
N ARG A 30 -12.52 -8.95 1.24
CA ARG A 30 -12.59 -9.60 -0.08
C ARG A 30 -13.66 -8.98 -0.97
N THR A 31 -14.78 -8.55 -0.39
CA THR A 31 -15.90 -7.90 -1.09
C THR A 31 -15.46 -6.59 -1.74
N LEU A 32 -14.73 -5.74 -1.02
CA LEU A 32 -14.14 -4.52 -1.56
C LEU A 32 -13.19 -4.84 -2.73
N ARG A 33 -12.26 -5.78 -2.52
CA ARG A 33 -11.30 -6.20 -3.56
C ARG A 33 -11.93 -6.95 -4.73
N ALA A 34 -13.20 -7.35 -4.65
CA ALA A 34 -13.96 -7.92 -5.76
C ALA A 34 -14.71 -6.84 -6.55
N GLN A 35 -15.14 -5.76 -5.88
CA GLN A 35 -15.90 -4.67 -6.49
C GLN A 35 -15.01 -3.58 -7.09
N ALA A 36 -13.83 -3.34 -6.53
CA ALA A 36 -12.94 -2.25 -6.94
C ALA A 36 -11.48 -2.69 -7.09
N ARG A 37 -10.72 -1.95 -7.88
CA ARG A 37 -9.25 -1.95 -7.84
C ARG A 37 -8.84 -1.05 -6.68
N VAL A 38 -7.98 -1.53 -5.81
CA VAL A 38 -7.58 -0.79 -4.61
C VAL A 38 -6.09 -0.52 -4.64
N ALA A 39 -5.70 0.66 -4.19
CA ALA A 39 -4.32 1.06 -3.95
C ALA A 39 -4.25 1.88 -2.66
N ALA A 40 -3.09 1.95 -2.04
CA ALA A 40 -2.85 2.72 -0.83
C ALA A 40 -1.73 3.74 -1.04
N VAL A 41 -1.77 4.85 -0.32
CA VAL A 41 -0.69 5.84 -0.17
C VAL A 41 -0.31 5.90 1.29
N GLY A 42 0.98 5.76 1.59
CA GLY A 42 1.45 5.83 2.97
C GLY A 42 2.88 5.37 3.14
N ASP A 43 3.29 5.20 4.40
CA ASP A 43 4.60 4.68 4.77
C ASP A 43 4.56 3.13 4.86
N PRO A 44 5.46 2.41 4.16
CA PRO A 44 5.46 0.95 4.18
C PRO A 44 5.64 0.32 5.56
N GLU A 45 6.49 0.89 6.42
CA GLU A 45 6.77 0.32 7.74
C GLU A 45 5.57 0.46 8.67
N THR A 46 4.89 1.62 8.61
CA THR A 46 3.66 1.91 9.36
C THR A 46 2.53 0.97 8.94
N ILE A 47 2.32 0.78 7.63
CA ILE A 47 1.27 -0.11 7.12
C ILE A 47 1.54 -1.57 7.48
N ASP A 48 2.79 -2.02 7.39
CA ASP A 48 3.18 -3.38 7.75
C ASP A 48 3.01 -3.64 9.26
N ARG A 49 3.39 -2.66 10.10
CA ARG A 49 3.09 -2.69 11.55
C ARG A 49 1.59 -2.77 11.81
N ALA A 50 0.80 -1.95 11.14
CA ALA A 50 -0.66 -1.94 11.29
C ALA A 50 -1.29 -3.27 10.88
N ALA A 51 -0.82 -3.90 9.80
CA ALA A 51 -1.29 -5.22 9.36
C ALA A 51 -1.03 -6.30 10.44
N ARG A 52 0.15 -6.28 11.08
CA ARG A 52 0.46 -7.16 12.21
C ARG A 52 -0.45 -6.93 13.41
N LEU A 53 -0.63 -5.68 13.83
CA LEU A 53 -1.49 -5.31 14.96
C LEU A 53 -2.97 -5.68 14.71
N ALA A 54 -3.45 -5.43 13.50
CA ALA A 54 -4.80 -5.80 13.07
C ALA A 54 -4.99 -7.30 12.80
N ARG A 55 -3.91 -8.10 12.86
CA ARG A 55 -3.89 -9.55 12.58
C ARG A 55 -4.46 -9.89 11.20
N VAL A 56 -4.20 -9.05 10.21
CA VAL A 56 -4.61 -9.28 8.81
C VAL A 56 -3.40 -9.67 7.97
N LYS A 57 -3.60 -10.64 7.07
CA LYS A 57 -2.57 -11.03 6.09
C LYS A 57 -2.82 -10.30 4.78
N LEU A 58 -2.01 -9.27 4.51
CA LEU A 58 -2.02 -8.52 3.27
C LEU A 58 -0.61 -8.47 2.68
N ARG A 59 -0.52 -8.53 1.35
CA ARG A 59 0.73 -8.29 0.62
C ARG A 59 0.62 -6.92 -0.03
N PHE A 60 1.51 -6.02 0.36
CA PHE A 60 1.69 -4.73 -0.30
C PHE A 60 2.86 -4.80 -1.27
N ARG A 61 2.73 -4.09 -2.39
CA ARG A 61 3.79 -3.93 -3.39
C ARG A 61 4.10 -2.44 -3.52
N PRO A 62 5.30 -1.98 -3.14
CA PRO A 62 5.72 -0.61 -3.40
C PRO A 62 5.65 -0.28 -4.89
N VAL A 63 5.14 0.91 -5.23
CA VAL A 63 5.03 1.41 -6.60
C VAL A 63 5.39 2.90 -6.60
N ASP A 64 6.26 3.32 -7.52
CA ASP A 64 6.56 4.74 -7.75
C ASP A 64 5.30 5.45 -8.26
N ALA A 65 5.01 6.65 -7.74
CA ALA A 65 3.81 7.39 -8.11
C ALA A 65 3.71 7.62 -9.64
N ASP A 66 4.83 7.95 -10.29
CA ASP A 66 4.89 8.18 -11.75
C ASP A 66 4.66 6.91 -12.58
N ARG A 67 4.79 5.74 -11.97
CA ARG A 67 4.62 4.43 -12.61
C ARG A 67 3.31 3.74 -12.22
N PHE A 68 2.48 4.41 -11.42
CA PHE A 68 1.22 3.84 -10.98
C PHE A 68 0.16 3.88 -12.09
N ASP A 69 -0.24 2.71 -12.59
CA ASP A 69 -1.40 2.55 -13.47
C ASP A 69 -2.66 2.18 -12.65
N PRO A 70 -3.65 3.10 -12.54
CA PRO A 70 -4.89 2.84 -11.80
C PRO A 70 -5.79 1.77 -12.44
N ARG A 71 -5.54 1.38 -13.70
CA ARG A 71 -6.33 0.35 -14.40
C ARG A 71 -5.69 -1.03 -14.33
N SER A 72 -4.43 -1.11 -13.88
CA SER A 72 -3.73 -2.38 -13.71
C SER A 72 -4.34 -3.23 -12.59
N ASP A 73 -4.37 -4.55 -12.78
CA ASP A 73 -4.85 -5.46 -11.75
C ASP A 73 -3.75 -5.81 -10.75
N ALA A 74 -4.15 -5.98 -9.48
CA ALA A 74 -3.29 -6.32 -8.36
C ALA A 74 -2.85 -7.79 -8.40
N LYS A 75 -2.03 -8.19 -9.39
CA LYS A 75 -1.55 -9.57 -9.53
C LYS A 75 -0.59 -10.00 -8.41
N ASP A 76 0.14 -9.04 -7.83
CA ASP A 76 1.23 -9.30 -6.87
C ASP A 76 1.06 -8.62 -5.50
N GLY A 77 -0.18 -8.29 -5.14
CA GLY A 77 -0.49 -7.55 -3.92
C GLY A 77 -1.02 -6.15 -4.20
N ILE A 78 -1.43 -5.48 -3.14
CA ILE A 78 -2.03 -4.15 -3.19
C ILE A 78 -0.93 -3.13 -3.49
N PRO A 79 -1.06 -2.30 -4.55
CA PRO A 79 -0.13 -1.21 -4.80
C PRO A 79 -0.07 -0.27 -3.60
N LEU A 80 1.15 0.01 -3.14
CA LEU A 80 1.44 0.99 -2.13
C LEU A 80 2.32 2.08 -2.74
N LEU A 81 1.76 3.26 -2.94
CA LEU A 81 2.52 4.44 -3.32
C LEU A 81 3.18 4.97 -2.05
N ALA A 82 4.48 4.74 -1.94
CA ALA A 82 5.23 5.16 -0.76
C ALA A 82 5.36 6.70 -0.76
N SER A 83 4.89 7.34 0.31
CA SER A 83 5.03 8.79 0.48
C SER A 83 6.49 9.20 0.76
N THR A 84 7.26 8.28 1.34
CA THR A 84 8.69 8.37 1.45
C THR A 84 9.26 7.66 0.22
N SER A 85 9.72 8.45 -0.75
CA SER A 85 10.67 7.99 -1.76
C SER A 85 11.89 7.43 -1.03
N GLY A 86 11.86 6.15 -0.69
CA GLY A 86 13.05 5.42 -0.32
C GLY A 86 13.91 5.33 -1.57
N THR A 87 14.85 6.27 -1.69
CA THR A 87 16.21 5.96 -2.12
C THR A 87 16.65 4.68 -1.43
N ARG A 88 16.35 3.56 -2.08
CA ARG A 88 17.11 2.31 -1.95
C ARG A 88 17.77 2.08 -3.30
N ASP A 89 18.53 3.08 -3.73
CA ASP A 89 19.64 2.84 -4.64
C ASP A 89 20.94 3.17 -3.92
N GLY A 90 21.91 2.28 -4.07
CA GLY A 90 22.83 1.92 -3.00
C GLY A 90 23.92 2.93 -2.64
N HIS A 91 24.18 3.04 -1.34
CA HIS A 91 25.52 3.23 -0.81
C HIS A 91 25.57 2.72 0.63
N ARG A 92 25.84 1.42 0.79
CA ARG A 92 26.65 0.98 1.94
C ARG A 92 28.08 1.37 1.57
N ASP A 93 28.51 2.58 1.94
CA ASP A 93 29.93 2.77 2.14
C ASP A 93 30.27 2.45 3.59
N ARG A 94 31.13 1.46 3.71
CA ARG A 94 31.87 1.21 4.93
C ARG A 94 33.14 2.05 4.83
N SER A 95 33.06 3.31 5.19
CA SER A 95 34.23 4.08 5.63
C SER A 95 33.78 5.47 6.06
N HIS A 96 33.97 5.79 7.34
CA HIS A 96 34.85 6.88 7.77
C HIS A 96 34.79 7.04 9.30
N PHE A 97 35.96 6.79 9.91
CA PHE A 97 36.44 6.98 11.29
C PHE A 97 35.91 6.04 12.40
#